data_AF-A0A0T2QE23-F1
#
_entry.id   AF-A0A0T2QE23-F1
#
_cell.length_a   1.000
_cell.length_b   1.000
_cell.length_c   1.000
_cell.angle_alpha   90.00
_cell.angle_beta   90.00
_cell.angle_gamma   90.00
#
_symmetry.space_group_name_H-M   'P 1'
#
loop_
_entity.id
_entity.type
_entity.pdbx_description
1 polymer ?
#
loop_
_entity_poly.entity_id
_entity_poly.type
_entity_poly.pdbx_seq_one_letter_code
_entity_poly.pdbx_strand_id
1 'polypeptide(L)'
;MTWQATLLLVFWASWAGLHASLGKKRLLRTLACLLALDILVFAAFMVWLQGQTGQPSSGAAVALGLFLGVAILLVPAAVGAFSFWKHGTTRAL
;
A
#
# COMPACT_ATOMS: atom_id res chain seq x y z
N MET A 1 -0.58 -8.77 22.37
CA MET A 1 -0.98 -8.18 21.08
C MET A 1 -2.48 -7.98 21.09
N THR A 2 -2.97 -6.80 20.72
CA THR A 2 -4.43 -6.53 20.65
C THR A 2 -5.01 -7.17 19.38
N TRP A 3 -6.27 -7.61 19.42
CA TRP A 3 -6.91 -8.29 18.27
C TRP A 3 -6.95 -7.40 17.01
N GLN A 4 -6.97 -6.08 17.17
CA GLN A 4 -6.88 -5.09 16.10
C GLN A 4 -5.57 -5.21 15.32
N ALA A 5 -4.45 -5.39 16.02
CA ALA A 5 -3.13 -5.52 15.38
C ALA A 5 -3.07 -6.80 14.52
N THR A 6 -3.68 -7.89 14.98
CA THR A 6 -3.77 -9.15 14.22
C THR A 6 -4.59 -8.97 12.95
N LEU A 7 -5.76 -8.33 13.04
CA LEU A 7 -6.60 -8.06 11.85
C LEU A 7 -5.87 -7.18 10.84
N LEU A 8 -5.13 -6.17 11.32
CA LEU A 8 -4.31 -5.30 10.47
C LEU A 8 -3.21 -6.07 9.74
N LEU A 9 -2.52 -6.97 10.44
CA LEU A 9 -1.48 -7.83 9.84
C LEU A 9 -2.06 -8.81 8.81
N VAL A 10 -3.21 -9.42 9.10
CA VAL A 10 -3.89 -10.34 8.16
C VAL A 10 -4.34 -9.59 6.92
N PHE A 11 -4.94 -8.41 7.09
CA PHE A 11 -5.34 -7.54 5.99
C PHE A 11 -4.12 -7.16 5.14
N TRP A 12 -3.05 -6.70 5.78
CA TRP A 12 -1.81 -6.30 5.11
C TRP A 12 -1.18 -7.44 4.30
N ALA A 13 -1.04 -8.62 4.91
CA ALA A 13 -0.48 -9.80 4.25
C ALA A 13 -1.34 -10.25 3.07
N SER A 14 -2.67 -10.19 3.22
CA SER A 14 -3.62 -10.52 2.17
C SER A 14 -3.57 -9.49 1.02
N TRP A 15 -3.39 -8.21 1.33
CA TRP A 15 -3.26 -7.13 0.36
C TRP A 15 -1.96 -7.24 -0.48
N ALA A 16 -0.82 -7.51 0.17
CA ALA A 16 0.43 -7.80 -0.51
C ALA A 16 0.35 -9.11 -1.33
N GLY A 17 -0.31 -10.13 -0.78
CA GLY A 17 -0.57 -11.40 -1.46
C GLY A 17 -1.42 -11.24 -2.72
N LEU A 18 -2.42 -10.35 -2.70
CA LEU A 18 -3.24 -10.02 -3.87
C LEU A 18 -2.39 -9.44 -5.00
N HIS A 19 -1.53 -8.45 -4.69
CA HIS A 19 -0.60 -7.85 -5.66
C HIS A 19 0.30 -8.90 -6.32
N ALA A 20 0.91 -9.76 -5.52
CA ALA A 20 1.75 -10.86 -6.02
C ALA A 20 0.95 -11.89 -6.85
N SER A 21 -0.27 -12.20 -6.44
CA SER A 21 -1.16 -13.14 -7.14
C SER A 21 -1.61 -12.58 -8.49
N LEU A 22 -1.97 -11.30 -8.58
CA LEU A 22 -2.35 -10.64 -9.81
C LEU A 22 -1.21 -10.62 -10.83
N GLY A 23 0.02 -10.35 -10.38
CA GLY A 23 1.19 -10.42 -11.26
C GLY A 23 1.48 -11.84 -11.74
N LYS A 24 1.42 -12.85 -10.84
CA LYS A 24 1.57 -14.27 -11.22
C LYS A 24 0.52 -14.72 -12.25
N LYS A 25 -0.72 -14.26 -12.09
CA LYS A 25 -1.84 -14.53 -13.03
C LYS A 25 -1.76 -13.69 -14.30
N ARG A 26 -0.74 -12.84 -14.47
CA ARG A 26 -0.54 -11.93 -15.62
C ARG A 26 -1.71 -10.96 -15.83
N LEU A 27 -2.45 -10.64 -14.77
CA LEU A 27 -3.54 -9.65 -14.79
C LEU A 27 -2.97 -8.24 -14.65
N LEU A 28 -2.09 -7.86 -15.58
CA LEU A 28 -1.27 -6.65 -15.48
C LEU A 28 -2.10 -5.36 -15.48
N ARG A 29 -3.19 -5.28 -16.26
CA ARG A 29 -4.09 -4.11 -16.25
C ARG A 29 -4.76 -3.93 -14.89
N THR A 30 -5.23 -5.01 -14.29
CA THR A 30 -5.82 -5.01 -12.95
C THR A 30 -4.79 -4.63 -11.90
N LEU A 31 -3.57 -5.17 -12.00
CA LEU A 31 -2.46 -4.84 -11.12
C LEU A 31 -2.07 -3.36 -11.22
N ALA A 32 -2.00 -2.81 -12.43
CA ALA A 32 -1.71 -1.39 -12.66
C ALA A 32 -2.81 -0.48 -12.10
N CYS A 33 -4.08 -0.85 -12.27
CA CYS A 33 -5.21 -0.13 -11.68
C CYS A 33 -5.15 -0.15 -10.14
N LEU A 34 -4.84 -1.32 -9.55
CA LEU A 34 -4.70 -1.47 -8.10
C LEU A 34 -3.55 -0.60 -7.56
N LEU A 35 -2.41 -0.59 -8.24
CA LEU A 35 -1.26 0.27 -7.93
C LEU A 35 -1.60 1.76 -7.99
N ALA A 36 -2.30 2.18 -9.04
CA ALA A 36 -2.73 3.56 -9.17
C ALA A 36 -3.67 3.96 -8.02
N LEU A 37 -4.57 3.05 -7.63
CA LEU A 37 -5.48 3.26 -6.52
C LEU A 37 -4.74 3.36 -5.18
N ASP A 38 -3.75 2.49 -4.92
CA ASP A 38 -2.90 2.57 -3.72
C ASP A 38 -2.16 3.90 -3.62
N ILE A 39 -1.63 4.41 -4.74
CA ILE A 39 -0.96 5.72 -4.80
C ILE A 39 -1.94 6.85 -4.51
N LEU A 40 -3.15 6.82 -5.09
CA LEU A 40 -4.18 7.84 -4.85
C LEU A 40 -4.65 7.84 -3.39
N VAL A 41 -4.85 6.67 -2.79
CA VAL A 41 -5.22 6.53 -1.38
C VAL A 41 -4.10 7.04 -0.48
N PHE A 42 -2.84 6.73 -0.79
CA PHE A 42 -1.69 7.25 -0.06
C PHE A 42 -1.59 8.78 -0.16
N ALA A 43 -1.77 9.35 -1.34
CA ALA A 43 -1.76 10.80 -1.53
C ALA A 43 -2.88 11.49 -0.74
N ALA A 44 -4.11 10.96 -0.80
CA ALA A 44 -5.24 11.47 -0.02
C ALA A 44 -4.98 11.38 1.50
N PHE A 45 -4.39 10.27 1.95
CA PHE A 45 -3.97 10.10 3.33
C PHE A 45 -2.93 11.14 3.75
N MET A 46 -1.93 11.43 2.91
CA MET A 46 -0.92 12.45 3.20
C MET A 46 -1.50 13.86 3.28
N VAL A 47 -2.46 14.21 2.41
CA VAL A 47 -3.18 15.49 2.48
C VAL A 47 -3.96 15.59 3.79
N TRP A 48 -4.68 14.54 4.17
CA TRP A 48 -5.39 14.50 5.45
C TRP A 48 -4.43 14.64 6.63
N LEU A 49 -3.29 13.95 6.60
CA LEU A 49 -2.29 13.95 7.66
C LEU A 49 -1.64 15.33 7.82
N GLN A 50 -1.35 16.01 6.71
CA GLN A 50 -0.86 17.39 6.71
C GLN A 50 -1.84 18.32 7.42
N GLY A 51 -3.15 18.14 7.20
CA GLY A 51 -4.18 18.89 7.92
C GLY A 51 -4.16 18.72 9.45
N GLN A 52 -3.58 17.63 9.97
CA GLN A 52 -3.45 17.38 11.41
C GLN A 52 -2.21 18.02 12.04
N THR A 53 -1.23 18.45 11.24
CA THR A 53 0.07 18.97 11.74
C THR A 53 -0.02 20.30 12.49
N GLY A 54 -1.11 21.06 12.32
CA GLY A 54 -1.35 22.33 13.00
C GLY A 54 -1.84 22.20 14.45
N GLN A 55 -2.07 20.98 14.95
CA GLN A 55 -2.59 20.74 16.30
C GLN A 55 -1.44 20.45 17.29
N PRO A 56 -1.30 21.19 18.41
CA PRO A 56 -0.16 21.04 19.32
C PRO A 56 -0.08 19.67 20.02
N SER A 57 -1.16 18.88 20.05
CA SER A 57 -1.20 17.53 20.64
C SER A 57 -1.08 16.39 19.61
N SER A 58 -0.97 16.67 18.31
CA SER A 58 -1.08 15.65 17.25
C SER A 58 0.25 15.03 16.82
N GLY A 59 1.41 15.52 17.29
CA GLY A 59 2.72 15.10 16.77
C GLY A 59 2.96 13.58 16.78
N ALA A 60 2.57 12.89 17.86
CA ALA A 60 2.68 11.43 17.95
C ALA A 60 1.71 10.69 17.00
N ALA A 61 0.49 11.22 16.83
CA ALA A 61 -0.51 10.66 15.91
C ALA A 61 -0.10 10.86 14.45
N VAL A 62 0.48 12.01 14.11
CA VAL A 62 1.03 12.31 12.78
C VAL A 62 2.21 11.37 12.47
N ALA A 63 3.15 11.18 13.41
CA ALA A 63 4.28 10.29 13.22
C ALA A 63 3.85 8.81 13.04
N LEU A 64 2.90 8.34 13.86
CA LEU A 64 2.30 7.01 13.69
C LEU A 64 1.55 6.88 12.36
N GLY A 65 0.83 7.92 11.96
CA GLY A 65 0.14 7.98 10.68
C GLY A 65 1.10 7.87 9.50
N LEU A 66 2.22 8.60 9.51
CA LEU A 66 3.26 8.48 8.48
C LEU A 66 3.80 7.05 8.40
N PHE A 67 4.17 6.47 9.55
CA PHE A 67 4.72 5.12 9.59
C PHE A 67 3.74 4.06 9.09
N LEU A 68 2.49 4.12 9.54
CA LEU A 68 1.43 3.20 9.13
C LEU A 68 1.05 3.40 7.66
N GLY A 69 0.98 4.64 7.18
CA GLY A 69 0.69 4.95 5.79
C GLY A 69 1.75 4.36 4.85
N VAL A 70 3.03 4.51 5.20
CA VAL A 70 4.14 3.90 4.42
C VAL A 70 4.10 2.38 4.52
N ALA A 71 3.97 1.81 5.72
CA ALA A 71 3.98 0.37 5.89
C ALA A 71 2.81 -0.33 5.19
N ILE A 72 1.60 0.25 5.28
CA ILE A 72 0.36 -0.39 4.81
C ILE A 72 0.15 -0.20 3.30
N LEU A 73 0.51 0.96 2.75
CA LEU A 73 0.21 1.28 1.35
C LEU A 73 1.43 1.14 0.44
N LEU A 74 2.60 1.56 0.91
CA LEU A 74 3.80 1.63 0.07
C LEU A 74 4.47 0.27 -0.12
N VAL A 75 4.44 -0.61 0.90
CA VAL A 75 5.01 -1.96 0.78
C VAL A 75 4.21 -2.84 -0.18
N PRO A 76 2.87 -2.94 -0.09
CA PRO A 76 2.09 -3.71 -1.06
C PRO A 76 2.18 -3.14 -2.49
N ALA A 77 2.22 -1.81 -2.64
CA ALA A 77 2.46 -1.16 -3.92
C ALA A 77 3.84 -1.52 -4.50
N ALA A 78 4.89 -1.57 -3.69
CA ALA A 78 6.22 -2.02 -4.11
C ALA A 78 6.23 -3.51 -4.53
N VAL A 79 5.55 -4.38 -3.79
CA VAL A 79 5.35 -5.79 -4.16
C VAL A 79 4.59 -5.89 -5.49
N GLY A 80 3.57 -5.06 -5.68
CA GLY A 80 2.82 -4.93 -6.92
C GLY A 80 3.69 -4.50 -8.08
N ALA A 81 4.52 -3.46 -7.90
CA ALA A 81 5.38 -2.91 -8.93
C ALA A 81 6.45 -3.92 -9.35
N PHE A 82 7.06 -4.61 -8.38
CA PHE A 82 7.99 -5.70 -8.64
C PHE A 82 7.32 -6.86 -9.41
N SER A 83 6.11 -7.26 -9.00
CA SER A 83 5.36 -8.31 -9.68
C SER A 83 4.96 -7.89 -11.11
N PHE A 84 4.57 -6.63 -11.29
CA PHE A 84 4.26 -6.05 -12.61
C PHE A 84 5.48 -6.06 -13.51
N TRP A 85 6.64 -5.65 -13.02
CA TRP A 85 7.89 -5.68 -13.78
C TRP A 85 8.30 -7.10 -14.15
N LYS A 86 8.32 -8.02 -13.17
CA LYS A 86 8.74 -9.42 -13.35
C LYS A 86 7.89 -10.16 -14.38
N HIS A 87 6.59 -9.91 -14.41
CA HIS A 87 5.64 -10.63 -15.27
C HIS A 87 5.24 -9.86 -16.54
N GLY A 88 5.46 -8.54 -16.58
CA GLY A 88 5.23 -7.68 -17.74
C GLY A 88 6.38 -7.69 -18.75
N THR A 89 7.63 -7.80 -18.29
CA THR A 89 8.82 -7.92 -19.16
C THR A 89 8.89 -9.26 -19.90
N THR A 90 8.21 -10.30 -19.40
CA THR A 90 8.16 -11.63 -20.06
C THR A 90 7.32 -11.68 -21.35
N ARG A 91 6.73 -10.55 -21.78
CA ARG A 91 6.10 -10.43 -23.12
C ARG A 91 7.07 -9.98 -24.21
N ALA A 92 8.31 -9.60 -23.87
CA ALA A 92 9.26 -9.01 -24.80
C ALA A 92 10.31 -9.99 -25.36
N LEU A 93 10.18 -11.29 -25.10
CA LEU A 93 10.99 -12.38 -25.67
C LEU A 93 10.05 -13.45 -26.23
#